data_AF-A0A3B3XNA4-F1
#
_entry.id   AF-A0A3B3XNA4-F1
#
_cell.length_a   1.000
_cell.length_b   1.000
_cell.length_c   1.000
_cell.angle_alpha   90.00
_cell.angle_beta   90.00
_cell.angle_gamma   90.00
#
_symmetry.space_group_name_H-M   'P 1'
#
loop_
_entity.id
_entity.type
_entity.pdbx_description
1 polymer ?
#
loop_
_entity_poly.entity_id
_entity_poly.type
_entity_poly.pdbx_seq_one_letter_code
_entity_poly.pdbx_strand_id
1 'polypeptide(L)'
;MDGVEPVLYPLLRKDLIAQGPRYVVQIGDKVIDYNEDFRLFLATRNPSPIIPPDAASVVTEVNFTTTRAGLRGQVPELKWTLNRNTKTP
;
A
#
# COMPACT_ATOMS: atom_id res chain seq x y z
N MET A 1 -0.88 2.89 16.97
CA MET A 1 -2.17 2.42 16.42
C MET A 1 -1.99 2.35 14.92
N ASP A 2 -1.93 1.15 14.36
CA ASP A 2 -1.77 0.94 12.91
C ASP A 2 -3.16 0.75 12.28
N GLY A 3 -4.00 1.77 12.38
CA GLY A 3 -5.39 1.74 11.92
C GLY A 3 -5.67 2.78 10.84
N VAL A 4 -6.72 2.54 10.05
CA VAL A 4 -7.24 3.53 9.10
C VAL A 4 -8.06 4.56 9.88
N GLU A 5 -7.70 5.83 9.76
CA GLU A 5 -8.45 6.91 10.41
C GLU A 5 -9.87 7.03 9.81
N PRO A 6 -10.93 7.11 10.64
CA PRO A 6 -12.33 7.21 10.18
C PRO A 6 -12.57 8.34 9.16
N VAL A 7 -11.81 9.42 9.27
CA VAL A 7 -11.87 10.58 8.38
C VAL A 7 -11.54 10.25 6.92
N LEU A 8 -10.82 9.15 6.67
CA LEU A 8 -10.42 8.71 5.33
C LEU A 8 -11.48 7.83 4.66
N TYR A 9 -12.47 7.32 5.38
CA TYR A 9 -13.48 6.41 4.83
C TYR A 9 -14.28 7.02 3.67
N PRO A 10 -14.69 8.30 3.68
CA PRO A 10 -15.35 8.91 2.53
C PRO A 10 -14.49 8.84 1.27
N LEU A 11 -13.18 9.02 1.41
CA LEU A 11 -12.26 8.96 0.29
C LEU A 11 -11.97 7.52 -0.16
N LEU A 12 -11.85 6.57 0.78
CA LEU A 12 -11.68 5.14 0.47
C LEU A 12 -12.91 4.52 -0.20
N ARG A 13 -14.11 4.92 0.24
CA ARG A 13 -15.38 4.49 -0.36
C ARG A 13 -15.73 5.20 -1.66
N LYS A 14 -15.01 6.27 -2.00
CA LYS A 14 -15.35 7.18 -3.09
C LYS A 14 -16.76 7.76 -2.93
N ASP A 15 -17.07 8.24 -1.73
CA ASP A 15 -18.29 8.99 -1.40
C ASP A 15 -18.22 10.39 -2.03
N LEU A 16 -18.19 10.44 -3.37
CA LEU A 16 -18.03 11.66 -4.15
C LEU A 16 -19.38 12.35 -4.37
N ILE A 17 -19.39 13.67 -4.24
CA ILE A 17 -20.54 14.53 -4.49
C ILE A 17 -20.27 15.32 -5.77
N ALA A 18 -21.15 15.21 -6.76
CA ALA A 18 -21.08 16.03 -7.96
C ALA A 18 -21.50 17.47 -7.65
N GLN A 19 -20.63 18.43 -7.95
CA GLN A 19 -20.92 19.87 -7.86
C GLN A 19 -20.67 20.52 -9.22
N GLY A 20 -21.70 20.50 -10.09
CA GLY A 20 -21.55 20.97 -11.46
C GLY A 20 -20.58 20.08 -12.25
N PRO A 21 -19.50 20.62 -12.83
CA PRO A 21 -18.54 19.84 -13.62
C PRO A 21 -17.47 19.12 -12.79
N ARG A 22 -17.43 19.33 -11.46
CA ARG A 22 -16.39 18.80 -10.58
C ARG A 22 -16.96 17.83 -9.55
N TYR A 23 -16.13 16.91 -9.08
CA TYR A 23 -16.42 16.08 -7.92
C TYR A 23 -15.80 16.68 -6.66
N VAL A 24 -16.47 16.55 -5.53
CA VAL A 24 -15.94 16.91 -4.21
C VAL A 24 -16.10 15.74 -3.26
N VAL A 25 -15.25 15.66 -2.24
CA VAL A 25 -15.34 14.68 -1.16
C VAL A 25 -15.28 15.40 0.19
N GLN A 26 -16.10 14.97 1.13
CA GLN A 26 -16.06 15.49 2.49
C GLN A 26 -15.06 14.69 3.33
N ILE A 27 -14.05 15.37 3.88
CA ILE A 27 -13.03 14.80 4.74
C ILE A 27 -13.06 15.56 6.06
N GLY A 28 -13.63 14.92 7.09
CA GLY A 28 -13.93 15.57 8.35
C GLY A 28 -14.93 16.71 8.15
N ASP A 29 -14.52 17.91 8.55
CA ASP A 29 -15.35 19.12 8.44
C ASP A 29 -15.10 19.92 7.16
N LYS A 30 -14.26 19.41 6.26
CA LYS A 30 -13.87 20.11 5.02
C LYS A 30 -14.43 19.41 3.80
N VAL A 31 -14.90 20.21 2.85
CA VAL A 31 -15.23 19.77 1.49
C VAL A 31 -14.05 20.09 0.58
N ILE A 32 -13.53 19.09 -0.10
CA ILE A 32 -12.31 19.18 -0.91
C ILE A 32 -12.63 18.74 -2.34
N ASP A 33 -12.13 19.49 -3.33
CA ASP A 33 -12.24 19.10 -4.74
C ASP A 33 -11.48 17.78 -5.00
N TYR A 34 -12.15 16.84 -5.65
CA TYR A 34 -11.61 15.53 -5.97
C TYR A 34 -11.05 15.51 -7.39
N ASN A 35 -9.78 15.11 -7.53
CA ASN A 35 -9.15 14.87 -8.83
C ASN A 35 -9.32 13.39 -9.23
N GLU A 36 -9.83 13.13 -10.43
CA GLU A 36 -10.05 11.78 -10.95
C GLU A 36 -8.75 10.97 -11.10
N ASP A 37 -7.62 11.64 -11.32
CA ASP A 37 -6.29 11.01 -11.42
C ASP A 37 -5.64 10.73 -10.05
N PHE A 38 -6.29 11.11 -8.96
CA PHE A 38 -5.76 10.94 -7.62
C PHE A 38 -5.61 9.45 -7.25
N ARG A 39 -4.48 9.09 -6.62
CA ARG A 39 -4.19 7.75 -6.11
C ARG A 39 -3.70 7.83 -4.67
N LEU A 40 -4.29 7.03 -3.79
CA LEU A 40 -3.89 6.89 -2.38
C LEU A 40 -3.19 5.56 -2.16
N PHE A 41 -2.06 5.59 -1.46
CA PHE A 41 -1.36 4.41 -0.97
C PHE A 41 -1.19 4.50 0.53
N LEU A 42 -1.61 3.46 1.26
CA LEU A 42 -1.43 3.32 2.69
C LEU A 42 -0.33 2.28 2.94
N ALA A 43 0.65 2.62 3.77
CA ALA A 43 1.77 1.74 4.08
C ALA A 43 1.90 1.55 5.59
N THR A 44 2.19 0.33 6.01
CA THR A 44 2.48 -0.01 7.41
C THR A 44 3.74 -0.86 7.50
N ARG A 45 4.50 -0.69 8.60
CA ARG A 45 5.66 -1.53 8.93
C ARG A 45 5.27 -2.79 9.68
N ASN A 46 4.03 -2.86 10.16
CA ASN A 46 3.51 -4.03 10.85
C ASN A 46 3.17 -5.12 9.82
N PRO A 47 3.82 -6.30 9.88
CA PRO A 47 3.58 -7.38 8.92
C PRO A 47 2.23 -8.10 9.12
N SER A 48 1.58 -7.88 10.26
CA SER A 48 0.27 -8.45 10.60
C SER A 48 -0.64 -7.36 11.18
N PRO A 49 -1.05 -6.36 10.39
CA PRO A 49 -1.96 -5.33 10.85
C PRO A 49 -3.36 -5.95 11.04
N ILE A 50 -4.01 -5.63 12.15
CA ILE A 50 -5.42 -6.01 12.34
C ILE A 50 -6.26 -4.95 11.60
N ILE A 51 -6.71 -5.29 10.40
CA ILE A 51 -7.59 -4.43 9.61
C ILE A 51 -9.04 -4.76 10.00
N PRO A 52 -9.81 -3.77 10.50
CA PRO A 52 -11.19 -4.02 10.85
C PRO A 52 -12.03 -4.30 9.58
N PRO A 53 -13.14 -5.06 9.67
CA PRO A 53 -13.86 -5.55 8.49
C PRO A 53 -14.38 -4.46 7.55
N ASP A 54 -14.74 -3.32 8.12
CA ASP A 54 -15.15 -2.12 7.42
C ASP A 54 -14.02 -1.55 6.55
N ALA A 55 -12.81 -1.42 7.09
CA ALA A 55 -11.63 -1.00 6.34
C ALA A 55 -11.24 -2.06 5.29
N ALA A 56 -11.26 -3.35 5.65
CA ALA A 56 -10.93 -4.46 4.74
C ALA A 56 -11.83 -4.53 3.51
N SER A 57 -13.07 -4.02 3.61
CA SER A 57 -14.01 -3.97 2.48
C SER A 57 -13.71 -2.87 1.46
N VAL A 58 -12.95 -1.85 1.85
CA VAL A 58 -12.70 -0.64 1.03
C VAL A 58 -11.23 -0.44 0.67
N VAL A 59 -10.34 -1.27 1.21
CA VAL A 59 -8.90 -1.24 0.92
C VAL A 59 -8.45 -2.53 0.25
N THR A 60 -7.47 -2.42 -0.65
CA THR A 60 -6.79 -3.59 -1.23
C THR A 60 -5.49 -3.81 -0.49
N GLU A 61 -5.37 -4.93 0.21
CA GLU A 61 -4.12 -5.31 0.88
C GLU A 61 -3.09 -5.82 -0.13
N VAL A 62 -1.86 -5.32 -0.04
CA VAL A 62 -0.71 -5.82 -0.81
C VAL A 62 0.40 -6.17 0.17
N ASN A 63 0.68 -7.47 0.31
CA ASN A 63 1.68 -7.95 1.26
C ASN A 63 3.05 -8.11 0.58
N PHE A 64 3.97 -7.20 0.90
CA PHE A 64 5.35 -7.21 0.42
C PHE A 64 6.32 -7.98 1.33
N THR A 65 5.82 -8.73 2.31
CA THR A 65 6.69 -9.50 3.21
C THR A 65 7.45 -10.56 2.41
N THR A 66 8.78 -10.48 2.46
CA THR A 66 9.64 -11.49 1.84
C THR A 66 9.38 -12.83 2.52
N THR A 67 8.73 -13.76 1.82
CA THR A 67 8.68 -15.16 2.27
C THR A 67 10.09 -15.71 2.35
N ARG A 68 10.35 -16.64 3.28
CA ARG A 68 11.68 -17.28 3.49
C ARG A 68 12.28 -17.90 2.21
N ALA A 69 11.45 -18.14 1.19
CA ALA A 69 11.84 -18.54 -0.16
C ALA A 69 12.52 -17.43 -0.98
N GLY A 70 12.07 -16.17 -0.90
CA GLY A 70 12.68 -15.03 -1.60
C GLY A 70 14.08 -14.68 -1.10
N LEU A 71 14.32 -14.81 0.21
CA LEU A 71 15.65 -14.66 0.83
C LEU A 71 16.65 -15.75 0.39
N ARG A 72 16.17 -16.94 0.02
CA ARG A 72 17.03 -18.01 -0.54
C ARG A 72 17.39 -17.77 -2.02
N GLY A 73 16.72 -16.86 -2.71
CA GLY A 73 17.06 -16.43 -4.07
C GLY A 73 18.08 -15.27 -4.12
N GLN A 74 18.20 -14.48 -3.05
CA GLN A 74 19.16 -13.37 -2.98
C GLN A 74 20.58 -13.82 -2.56
N VAL A 75 20.70 -14.95 -1.86
CA VAL A 75 22.00 -15.48 -1.41
C VAL A 75 22.82 -16.20 -2.51
N PRO A 76 22.24 -16.97 -3.45
CA PRO A 76 22.99 -17.65 -4.49
C PRO A 76 23.76 -16.67 -5.38
N GLU A 77 23.17 -15.53 -5.74
CA GLU A 77 23.81 -14.57 -6.66
C GLU A 77 25.11 -13.97 -6.10
N LEU A 78 25.15 -13.69 -4.79
CA LEU A 78 26.37 -13.26 -4.11
C LEU A 78 27.41 -14.39 -3.99
N LYS A 79 26.98 -15.65 -3.85
CA LYS A 79 27.90 -16.82 -3.83
C LYS A 79 28.46 -17.17 -5.21
N TRP A 80 27.67 -17.05 -6.28
CA TRP A 80 28.11 -17.33 -7.65
C TRP A 80 29.10 -16.28 -8.18
N THR A 81 28.99 -15.04 -7.70
CA THR A 81 29.88 -13.95 -8.12
C THR A 81 31.28 -14.08 -7.49
N LEU A 82 31.39 -14.57 -6.25
CA LEU A 82 32.69 -14.77 -5.59
C LEU A 82 33.43 -16.02 -6.11
N ASN A 83 32.71 -17.07 -6.52
CA ASN A 83 33.32 -18.33 -6.98
C ASN A 83 33.84 -18.29 -8.44
N ARG A 84 33.48 -17.27 -9.23
CA ARG A 84 34.04 -17.10 -10.59
C ARG A 84 35.43 -16.45 -10.60
N ASN A 85 35.86 -15.86 -9.49
CA ASN A 85 37.16 -15.16 -9.42
C ASN A 85 38.31 -16.02 -8.85
N THR A 86 38.07 -17.31 -8.58
CA THR A 86 39.09 -18.24 -8.04
C THR A 86 39.36 -19.45 -8.93
N LYS A 87 38.85 -19.46 -10.17
CA LYS A 87 39.18 -20.48 -11.17
C LYS A 87 39.42 -19.85 -12.54
N THR A 88 40.60 -19.26 -12.68
CA THR A 88 41.34 -19.17 -13.95
C THR A 88 42.75 -19.70 -13.67
N PRO A 89 43.17 -20.83 -14.27
CA PRO A 89 44.60 -21.04 -14.51
C PRO A 89 45.12 -20.03 -15.54
#